data_AF-A0A9B0WW37-F1
#
_entry.id   AF-A0A9B0WW37-F1
#
_cell.length_a   1.000
_cell.length_b   1.000
_cell.length_c   1.000
_cell.angle_alpha   90.00
_cell.angle_beta   90.00
_cell.angle_gamma   90.00
#
_symmetry.space_group_name_H-M   'P 1'
#
loop_
_entity.id
_entity.type
_entity.pdbx_description
1 polymer ?
#
loop_
_entity_poly.entity_id
_entity_poly.type
_entity_poly.pdbx_seq_one_letter_code
_entity_poly.pdbx_strand_id
1 'polypeptide(L)'
;MALSRVWWARATFWGSAVTPGPFVTRRLQLGCSGLVWGAPRSSKLHLIPKADVKSLVSYVVDKTKVIHEKYHRFLGRNFPRFYVMYTIFMKGFRMLWADAKKARRIKANMWKQNIKFHQLSYRDMEHLRQFSRDVTKCIFIGIISIPPFANYLVFLLMYFFPRQLLVRHFWTPKQQTEFLDIYHTLQRQSHPEILTCLEMTIPAISDAGLRWHLTEVCNKIHHGTQPAVNDILALRECFSNRPLDMNHLQTLQLKALSRAMLLTPHLPPFLLRSRLKNHTTVIHQLDKALAKLGIGELTAQEVKSACYLRGLNSTHIAEERCRTWLGEWLQISCSLKEAELSLLLHNVVLFSTNYLGTRR
;
A
#
# COMPACT_ATOMS: atom_id res chain seq x y z
N MET A 1 50.97 -2.65 -6.35
CA MET A 1 50.01 -3.51 -7.07
C MET A 1 48.87 -2.62 -7.58
N ALA A 2 49.12 -1.79 -8.59
CA ALA A 2 48.82 -2.02 -10.02
C ALA A 2 47.31 -2.21 -10.26
N LEU A 3 46.54 -1.11 -10.35
CA LEU A 3 46.15 -0.35 -11.56
C LEU A 3 45.07 -1.02 -12.44
N SER A 4 43.94 -0.33 -12.47
CA SER A 4 42.82 -0.38 -13.42
C SER A 4 43.22 -0.24 -14.90
N ARG A 5 42.48 -0.92 -15.80
CA ARG A 5 42.15 -0.55 -17.20
C ARG A 5 41.17 -1.62 -17.73
N VAL A 6 39.89 -1.30 -17.97
CA VAL A 6 39.30 -0.95 -19.29
C VAL A 6 39.84 -1.82 -20.42
N TRP A 7 39.00 -2.65 -21.05
CA TRP A 7 39.18 -3.13 -22.44
C TRP A 7 37.82 -3.18 -23.15
N TRP A 8 37.71 -2.38 -24.22
CA TRP A 8 36.85 -2.58 -25.38
C TRP A 8 37.61 -3.48 -26.37
N ALA A 9 36.94 -4.38 -27.09
CA ALA A 9 37.21 -4.63 -28.52
C ALA A 9 36.20 -5.62 -29.15
N ARG A 10 35.63 -5.18 -30.27
CA ARG A 10 35.04 -5.98 -31.36
C ARG A 10 36.16 -6.48 -32.28
N ALA A 11 35.99 -7.68 -32.86
CA ALA A 11 36.51 -8.11 -34.17
C ALA A 11 35.79 -9.44 -34.54
N THR A 12 34.87 -9.49 -35.50
CA THR A 12 35.01 -9.72 -36.96
C THR A 12 35.53 -11.11 -37.38
N PHE A 13 34.64 -11.81 -38.09
CA PHE A 13 34.87 -12.55 -39.34
C PHE A 13 35.73 -13.83 -39.34
N TRP A 14 35.08 -14.98 -39.60
CA TRP A 14 35.47 -15.88 -40.69
C TRP A 14 34.29 -16.79 -41.09
N GLY A 15 34.16 -17.04 -42.39
CA GLY A 15 33.18 -17.95 -42.98
C GLY A 15 33.84 -19.07 -43.78
N SER A 16 33.05 -20.10 -44.08
CA SER A 16 33.14 -21.02 -45.23
C SER A 16 31.88 -21.91 -45.18
N ALA A 17 30.97 -21.85 -46.16
CA ALA A 17 31.01 -22.38 -47.53
C ALA A 17 30.58 -23.86 -47.60
N VAL A 18 29.36 -24.10 -48.10
CA VAL A 18 28.92 -25.36 -48.72
C VAL A 18 27.93 -25.02 -49.85
N THR A 19 28.23 -25.45 -51.07
CA THR A 19 27.35 -25.51 -52.26
C THR A 19 26.79 -26.95 -52.39
N PRO A 20 25.67 -27.23 -53.11
CA PRO A 20 25.68 -27.36 -54.59
C PRO A 20 24.37 -26.89 -55.31
N GLY A 21 24.41 -26.72 -56.64
CA GLY A 21 23.31 -26.28 -57.54
C GLY A 21 22.32 -27.39 -57.97
N PRO A 22 21.72 -27.37 -59.19
CA PRO A 22 21.11 -26.26 -59.94
C PRO A 22 19.70 -26.58 -60.55
N PHE A 23 19.06 -25.54 -61.13
CA PHE A 23 17.91 -25.51 -62.10
C PHE A 23 16.52 -26.12 -61.75
N VAL A 24 15.45 -25.32 -61.87
CA VAL A 24 14.45 -25.36 -62.98
C VAL A 24 13.34 -24.32 -62.73
N THR A 25 12.96 -23.66 -63.82
CA THR A 25 12.00 -22.58 -64.01
C THR A 25 10.52 -22.97 -63.82
N ARG A 26 9.70 -22.07 -63.25
CA ARG A 26 8.29 -21.93 -63.67
C ARG A 26 7.79 -20.50 -63.47
N ARG A 27 7.68 -19.77 -64.59
CA ARG A 27 6.84 -18.57 -64.72
C ARG A 27 5.38 -19.01 -64.65
N LEU A 28 4.56 -18.27 -63.89
CA LEU A 28 3.15 -18.07 -64.18
C LEU A 28 2.79 -16.63 -63.84
N GLN A 29 2.27 -15.93 -64.86
CA GLN A 29 1.86 -14.55 -64.84
C GLN A 29 0.65 -14.34 -63.94
N LEU A 30 0.58 -13.19 -63.26
CA LEU A 30 -0.67 -12.59 -62.83
C LEU A 30 -0.75 -11.19 -63.44
N GLY A 31 -1.80 -10.97 -64.24
CA GLY A 31 -2.04 -9.76 -65.01
C GLY A 31 -2.30 -8.55 -64.11
N CYS A 32 -1.55 -7.49 -64.35
CA CYS A 32 -1.90 -6.15 -63.89
C CYS A 32 -2.99 -5.59 -64.80
N SER A 33 -4.23 -5.56 -64.31
CA SER A 33 -5.27 -4.68 -64.86
C SER A 33 -5.00 -3.26 -64.35
N GLY A 34 -4.75 -2.33 -65.28
CA GLY A 34 -4.62 -0.92 -64.98
C GLY A 34 -5.97 -0.29 -64.65
N LEU A 35 -6.02 0.50 -63.58
CA LEU A 35 -7.06 1.49 -63.38
C LEU A 35 -6.41 2.80 -62.91
N VAL A 36 -6.62 3.78 -63.76
CA VAL A 36 -6.14 5.16 -63.78
C VAL A 36 -6.42 5.87 -62.44
N TRP A 37 -5.38 6.47 -61.86
CA TRP A 37 -5.51 7.38 -60.71
C TRP A 37 -6.21 8.68 -61.16
N GLY A 38 -7.49 8.82 -60.82
CA GLY A 38 -8.20 10.10 -60.85
C GLY A 38 -7.93 10.91 -59.57
N ALA A 39 -7.70 12.21 -59.72
CA ALA A 39 -7.37 13.15 -58.65
C ALA A 39 -8.34 13.14 -57.44
N PRO A 40 -7.87 13.42 -56.22
CA PRO A 40 -8.72 13.41 -55.03
C PRO A 40 -9.69 14.60 -55.05
N ARG A 41 -10.98 14.29 -55.14
CA ARG A 41 -12.08 15.23 -55.01
C ARG A 41 -12.08 15.80 -53.58
N SER A 42 -11.82 17.10 -53.45
CA SER A 42 -11.94 17.87 -52.22
C SER A 42 -13.26 17.57 -51.49
N SER A 43 -13.16 16.88 -50.36
CA SER A 43 -14.27 16.66 -49.45
C SER A 43 -14.34 17.88 -48.53
N LYS A 44 -15.32 18.77 -48.80
CA LYS A 44 -15.71 19.83 -47.87
C LYS A 44 -16.11 19.19 -46.54
N LEU A 45 -15.22 19.30 -45.55
CA LEU A 45 -15.52 19.02 -44.14
C LEU A 45 -16.55 20.07 -43.68
N HIS A 46 -17.83 19.71 -43.74
CA HIS A 46 -18.86 20.44 -43.03
C HIS A 46 -18.58 20.29 -41.53
N LEU A 47 -18.26 21.41 -40.89
CA LEU A 47 -18.19 21.57 -39.44
C LEU A 47 -19.54 21.15 -38.83
N ILE A 48 -19.56 20.00 -38.16
CA ILE A 48 -20.70 19.51 -37.39
C ILE A 48 -21.04 20.55 -36.29
N PRO A 49 -22.28 21.04 -36.21
CA PRO A 49 -22.68 21.97 -35.16
C PRO A 49 -22.55 21.31 -33.78
N LYS A 50 -21.90 21.99 -32.82
CA LYS A 50 -21.68 21.51 -31.43
C LYS A 50 -22.98 21.10 -30.69
N ALA A 51 -24.15 21.52 -31.18
CA ALA A 51 -25.46 21.12 -30.65
C ALA A 51 -25.80 19.65 -30.94
N ASP A 52 -25.41 19.14 -32.12
CA ASP A 52 -25.75 17.79 -32.58
C ASP A 52 -24.85 16.70 -31.94
N VAL A 53 -23.65 17.10 -31.50
CA VAL A 53 -22.77 16.22 -30.71
C VAL A 53 -23.36 15.97 -29.32
N LYS A 54 -24.00 16.96 -28.71
CA LYS A 54 -24.62 16.80 -27.38
C LYS A 54 -25.88 15.92 -27.44
N SER A 55 -26.71 16.07 -28.48
CA SER A 55 -27.88 15.22 -28.70
C SER A 55 -27.49 13.77 -28.98
N LEU A 56 -26.49 13.53 -29.83
CA LEU A 56 -25.96 12.19 -30.10
C LEU A 56 -25.34 11.56 -28.84
N VAL A 57 -24.58 12.31 -28.06
CA VAL A 57 -24.03 11.82 -26.78
C VAL A 57 -25.17 11.47 -25.82
N SER A 58 -26.22 12.30 -25.71
CA SER A 58 -27.37 12.00 -24.85
C SER A 58 -28.12 10.74 -25.30
N TYR A 59 -28.35 10.57 -26.60
CA TYR A 59 -28.99 9.39 -27.17
C TYR A 59 -28.17 8.11 -26.93
N VAL A 60 -26.85 8.16 -27.12
CA VAL A 60 -25.95 7.03 -26.84
C VAL A 60 -25.93 6.71 -25.35
N VAL A 61 -25.90 7.72 -24.49
CA VAL A 61 -25.96 7.56 -23.03
C VAL A 61 -27.28 6.91 -22.60
N ASP A 62 -28.41 7.31 -23.18
CA ASP A 62 -29.71 6.74 -22.79
C ASP A 62 -29.90 5.33 -23.35
N LYS A 63 -29.44 5.06 -24.58
CA LYS A 63 -29.45 3.70 -25.14
C LYS A 63 -28.54 2.75 -24.36
N THR A 64 -27.38 3.22 -23.91
CA THR A 64 -26.46 2.41 -23.08
C THR A 64 -27.02 2.16 -21.68
N LYS A 65 -27.73 3.11 -21.06
CA LYS A 65 -28.45 2.88 -19.79
C LYS A 65 -29.51 1.78 -19.93
N VAL A 66 -30.35 1.83 -20.97
CA VAL A 66 -31.42 0.84 -21.20
C VAL A 66 -30.85 -0.56 -21.44
N ILE A 67 -29.76 -0.67 -22.20
CA ILE A 67 -29.08 -1.96 -22.44
C ILE A 67 -28.47 -2.50 -21.15
N HIS A 68 -27.82 -1.62 -20.37
CA HIS A 68 -27.24 -1.99 -19.08
C HIS A 68 -28.31 -2.50 -18.11
N GLU A 69 -29.48 -1.85 -17.99
CA GLU A 69 -30.56 -2.33 -17.13
C GLU A 69 -31.12 -3.69 -17.54
N LYS A 70 -31.32 -3.93 -18.84
CA LYS A 70 -31.75 -5.25 -19.34
C LYS A 70 -30.71 -6.33 -19.01
N TYR A 71 -29.43 -6.01 -19.11
CA TYR A 71 -28.35 -6.94 -18.77
C TYR A 71 -28.30 -7.29 -17.28
N HIS A 72 -28.47 -6.30 -16.40
CA HIS A 72 -28.57 -6.54 -14.95
C HIS A 72 -29.77 -7.41 -14.59
N ARG A 73 -30.93 -7.16 -15.22
CA ARG A 73 -32.16 -7.92 -15.00
C ARG A 73 -32.05 -9.37 -15.48
N PHE A 74 -31.38 -9.58 -16.62
CA PHE A 74 -31.10 -10.91 -17.17
C PHE A 74 -30.12 -11.71 -16.28
N LEU A 75 -29.00 -11.10 -15.89
CA LEU A 75 -28.01 -11.75 -15.03
C LEU A 75 -28.57 -12.09 -13.64
N GLY A 76 -29.34 -11.18 -13.05
CA GLY A 76 -29.97 -11.42 -11.75
C GLY A 76 -30.97 -12.57 -11.76
N ARG A 77 -31.71 -12.75 -12.87
CA ARG A 77 -32.72 -13.81 -13.01
C ARG A 77 -32.11 -15.18 -13.30
N ASN A 78 -31.07 -15.24 -14.14
CA ASN A 78 -30.51 -16.51 -14.60
C ASN A 78 -29.34 -17.00 -13.75
N PHE A 79 -28.55 -16.10 -13.16
CA PHE A 79 -27.34 -16.45 -12.38
C PHE A 79 -27.19 -15.57 -11.13
N PRO A 80 -28.02 -15.77 -10.10
CA PRO A 80 -28.06 -14.88 -8.92
C PRO A 80 -26.72 -14.81 -8.17
N ARG A 81 -25.99 -15.93 -8.03
CA ARG A 81 -24.67 -15.96 -7.37
C ARG A 81 -23.62 -15.17 -8.16
N PHE A 82 -23.60 -15.33 -9.48
CA PHE A 82 -22.68 -14.59 -10.35
C PHE A 82 -23.00 -13.09 -10.35
N TYR A 83 -24.28 -12.73 -10.32
CA TYR A 83 -24.74 -11.36 -10.26
C TYR A 83 -24.23 -10.62 -9.00
N VAL A 84 -24.26 -11.28 -7.83
CA VAL A 84 -23.70 -10.72 -6.59
C VAL A 84 -22.20 -10.49 -6.72
N MET A 85 -21.45 -11.46 -7.25
CA MET A 85 -20.00 -11.32 -7.50
C MET A 85 -19.69 -10.18 -8.47
N TYR A 86 -20.42 -10.12 -9.59
CA TYR A 86 -20.27 -9.10 -10.62
C TYR A 86 -20.55 -7.69 -10.09
N THR A 87 -21.64 -7.52 -9.32
CA THR A 87 -21.98 -6.22 -8.74
C THR A 87 -20.95 -5.76 -7.71
N ILE A 88 -20.43 -6.66 -6.87
CA ILE A 88 -19.33 -6.37 -5.95
C ILE A 88 -18.07 -5.95 -6.71
N PHE A 89 -17.70 -6.70 -7.76
CA PHE A 89 -16.52 -6.42 -8.57
C PHE A 89 -16.62 -5.07 -9.29
N MET A 90 -17.76 -4.79 -9.95
CA MET A 90 -18.00 -3.54 -10.66
C MET A 90 -18.08 -2.33 -9.72
N LYS A 91 -18.60 -2.53 -8.50
CA LYS A 91 -18.56 -1.51 -7.44
C LYS A 91 -17.12 -1.26 -7.00
N GLY A 92 -16.35 -2.31 -6.73
CA GLY A 92 -14.94 -2.23 -6.34
C GLY A 92 -14.09 -1.51 -7.38
N PHE A 93 -14.26 -1.81 -8.67
CA PHE A 93 -13.56 -1.13 -9.75
C PHE A 93 -13.90 0.36 -9.83
N ARG A 94 -15.19 0.72 -9.71
CA ARG A 94 -15.63 2.12 -9.68
C ARG A 94 -15.00 2.90 -8.52
N MET A 95 -14.95 2.30 -7.33
CA MET A 95 -14.31 2.90 -6.15
C MET A 95 -12.80 3.07 -6.35
N LEU A 96 -12.11 2.04 -6.84
CA LEU A 96 -10.67 2.09 -7.12
C LEU A 96 -10.34 3.16 -8.17
N TRP A 97 -11.18 3.32 -9.19
CA TRP A 97 -11.02 4.38 -10.19
C TRP A 97 -11.20 5.79 -9.60
N ALA A 98 -12.19 5.96 -8.72
CA ALA A 98 -12.40 7.22 -8.02
C ALA A 98 -11.20 7.58 -7.13
N ASP A 99 -10.65 6.59 -6.43
CA ASP A 99 -9.42 6.74 -5.63
C ASP A 99 -8.22 7.06 -6.51
N ALA A 100 -8.03 6.36 -7.63
CA ALA A 100 -6.96 6.67 -8.58
C ALA A 100 -7.06 8.10 -9.11
N LYS A 101 -8.27 8.57 -9.42
CA LYS A 101 -8.50 9.97 -9.84
C LYS A 101 -8.19 10.96 -8.72
N LYS A 102 -8.55 10.66 -7.46
CA LYS A 102 -8.23 11.50 -6.30
C LYS A 102 -6.72 11.54 -6.05
N ALA A 103 -6.05 10.40 -5.97
CA ALA A 103 -4.60 10.31 -5.77
C ALA A 103 -3.82 11.03 -6.88
N ARG A 104 -4.26 10.90 -8.14
CA ARG A 104 -3.67 11.63 -9.27
C ARG A 104 -3.81 13.14 -9.13
N ARG A 105 -4.98 13.64 -8.70
CA ARG A 105 -5.19 15.06 -8.43
C ARG A 105 -4.27 15.58 -7.33
N ILE A 106 -4.16 14.85 -6.22
CA ILE A 106 -3.27 15.22 -5.11
C ILE A 106 -1.81 15.28 -5.60
N LYS A 107 -1.31 14.22 -6.27
CA LYS A 107 0.05 14.21 -6.82
C LYS A 107 0.30 15.32 -7.84
N ALA A 108 -0.67 15.62 -8.70
CA ALA A 108 -0.57 16.72 -9.65
C ALA A 108 -0.50 18.08 -8.94
N ASN A 109 -1.27 18.28 -7.87
CA ASN A 109 -1.21 19.51 -7.07
C ASN A 109 0.12 19.65 -6.33
N MET A 110 0.64 18.55 -5.75
CA MET A 110 1.98 18.52 -5.14
C MET A 110 3.06 18.94 -6.14
N TRP A 111 3.01 18.40 -7.36
CA TRP A 111 4.00 18.72 -8.39
C TRP A 111 3.89 20.17 -8.87
N LYS A 112 2.67 20.68 -9.07
CA LYS A 112 2.41 22.07 -9.48
C LYS A 112 2.83 23.10 -8.44
N GLN A 113 2.59 22.80 -7.17
CA GLN A 113 2.82 23.74 -6.05
C GLN A 113 4.14 23.48 -5.32
N ASN A 114 4.91 22.46 -5.73
CA ASN A 114 6.16 22.03 -5.08
C ASN A 114 6.00 21.76 -3.56
N ILE A 115 4.82 21.24 -3.19
CA ILE A 115 4.46 20.96 -1.79
C ILE A 115 5.02 19.58 -1.41
N LYS A 116 5.70 19.53 -0.26
CA LYS A 116 6.22 18.27 0.29
C LYS A 116 5.10 17.44 0.94
N PHE A 117 5.28 16.13 1.01
CA PHE A 117 4.28 15.20 1.57
C PHE A 117 3.80 15.59 2.98
N HIS A 118 4.69 16.14 3.83
CA HIS A 118 4.38 16.54 5.21
C HIS A 118 3.53 17.82 5.35
N GLN A 119 3.29 18.56 4.26
CA GLN A 119 2.50 19.80 4.26
C GLN A 119 1.06 19.57 3.84
N LEU A 120 0.74 18.37 3.37
CA LEU A 120 -0.60 18.00 2.95
C LEU A 120 -1.54 17.86 4.14
N SER A 121 -2.84 17.96 3.87
CA SER A 121 -3.87 17.62 4.85
C SER A 121 -3.78 16.13 5.21
N TYR A 122 -4.11 15.81 6.47
CA TYR A 122 -4.14 14.43 6.97
C TYR A 122 -4.93 13.48 6.04
N ARG A 123 -6.11 13.91 5.58
CA ARG A 123 -6.97 13.09 4.70
C ARG A 123 -6.33 12.78 3.35
N ASP A 124 -5.55 13.69 2.80
CA ASP A 124 -4.86 13.51 1.53
C ASP A 124 -3.61 12.63 1.69
N MET A 125 -2.85 12.82 2.78
CA MET A 125 -1.71 11.97 3.11
C MET A 125 -2.14 10.51 3.33
N GLU A 126 -3.20 10.30 4.11
CA GLU A 126 -3.71 8.97 4.42
C GLU A 126 -4.27 8.29 3.15
N HIS A 127 -4.97 9.05 2.31
CA HIS A 127 -5.46 8.55 1.02
C HIS A 127 -4.31 8.12 0.10
N LEU A 128 -3.26 8.93 -0.04
CA LEU A 128 -2.09 8.58 -0.84
C LEU A 128 -1.37 7.34 -0.30
N ARG A 129 -1.27 7.20 1.02
CA ARG A 129 -0.64 6.04 1.68
C ARG A 129 -1.42 4.75 1.40
N GLN A 130 -2.73 4.78 1.61
CA GLN A 130 -3.61 3.63 1.34
C GLN A 130 -3.57 3.26 -0.15
N PHE A 131 -3.72 4.25 -1.03
CA PHE A 131 -3.69 4.03 -2.47
C PHE A 131 -2.35 3.47 -2.97
N SER A 132 -1.22 3.91 -2.41
CA SER A 132 0.10 3.39 -2.80
C SER A 132 0.26 1.89 -2.45
N ARG A 133 -0.34 1.45 -1.34
CA ARG A 133 -0.37 0.02 -0.97
C ARG A 133 -1.22 -0.79 -1.96
N ASP A 134 -2.37 -0.26 -2.34
CA ASP A 134 -3.29 -0.91 -3.28
C ASP A 134 -2.71 -0.97 -4.70
N VAL A 135 -2.09 0.11 -5.17
CA VAL A 135 -1.40 0.16 -6.48
C VAL A 135 -0.27 -0.86 -6.54
N THR A 136 0.48 -1.01 -5.45
CA THR A 136 1.56 -2.01 -5.40
C THR A 136 1.01 -3.42 -5.65
N LYS A 137 -0.13 -3.78 -5.03
CA LYS A 137 -0.81 -5.07 -5.29
C LYS A 137 -1.26 -5.19 -6.75
N CYS A 138 -1.86 -4.14 -7.31
CA CYS A 138 -2.31 -4.14 -8.71
C CYS A 138 -1.15 -4.30 -9.70
N ILE A 139 0.00 -3.66 -9.44
CA ILE A 139 1.21 -3.79 -10.27
C ILE A 139 1.71 -5.24 -10.22
N PHE A 140 1.78 -5.85 -9.04
CA PHE A 140 2.18 -7.25 -8.92
C PHE A 140 1.26 -8.20 -9.70
N ILE A 141 -0.06 -8.01 -9.62
CA ILE A 141 -1.03 -8.76 -10.43
C ILE A 141 -0.84 -8.51 -11.92
N GLY A 142 -0.62 -7.25 -12.31
CA GLY A 142 -0.40 -6.84 -13.70
C GLY A 142 0.81 -7.55 -14.32
N ILE A 143 1.91 -7.65 -13.58
CA ILE A 143 3.13 -8.36 -14.03
C ILE A 143 2.86 -9.85 -14.22
N ILE A 144 2.15 -10.47 -13.26
CA ILE A 144 1.78 -11.91 -13.36
C ILE A 144 0.87 -12.15 -14.57
N SER A 145 0.09 -11.16 -15.02
CA SER A 145 -0.84 -11.28 -16.15
C SER A 145 -0.20 -11.11 -17.53
N ILE A 146 1.09 -10.71 -17.62
CA ILE A 146 1.77 -10.46 -18.91
C ILE A 146 1.83 -11.72 -19.80
N PRO A 147 2.20 -12.91 -19.27
CA PRO A 147 2.27 -14.10 -20.12
C PRO A 147 0.89 -14.51 -20.63
N PRO A 148 0.75 -14.89 -21.91
CA PRO A 148 -0.46 -15.54 -22.39
C PRO A 148 -0.70 -16.79 -21.52
N PHE A 149 -1.95 -17.08 -21.18
CA PHE A 149 -2.40 -18.13 -20.23
C PHE A 149 -2.31 -17.81 -18.73
N ALA A 150 -1.49 -16.83 -18.29
CA ALA A 150 -1.43 -16.49 -16.87
C ALA A 150 -2.71 -15.81 -16.34
N ASN A 151 -3.57 -15.29 -17.23
CA ASN A 151 -4.85 -14.70 -16.83
C ASN A 151 -5.73 -15.66 -16.03
N TYR A 152 -5.84 -16.93 -16.46
CA TYR A 152 -6.61 -17.95 -15.72
C TYR A 152 -5.97 -18.27 -14.37
N LEU A 153 -4.63 -18.30 -14.31
CA LEU A 153 -3.88 -18.45 -13.07
C LEU A 153 -4.14 -17.27 -12.12
N VAL A 154 -4.22 -16.03 -12.61
CA VAL A 154 -4.52 -14.86 -11.79
C VAL A 154 -5.92 -14.97 -11.17
N PHE A 155 -6.93 -15.41 -11.93
CA PHE A 155 -8.27 -15.64 -11.36
C PHE A 155 -8.26 -16.74 -10.31
N LEU A 156 -7.51 -17.83 -10.54
CA LEU A 156 -7.33 -18.92 -9.57
C LEU A 156 -6.67 -18.41 -8.28
N LEU A 157 -5.56 -17.68 -8.41
CA LEU A 157 -4.83 -17.11 -7.28
C LEU A 157 -5.68 -16.08 -6.52
N MET A 158 -6.48 -15.28 -7.22
CA MET A 158 -7.38 -14.30 -6.60
C MET A 158 -8.48 -14.97 -5.76
N TYR A 159 -8.92 -16.17 -6.16
CA TYR A 159 -9.88 -16.98 -5.41
C TYR A 159 -9.25 -17.63 -4.17
N PHE A 160 -8.05 -18.20 -4.29
CA PHE A 160 -7.37 -18.86 -3.15
C PHE A 160 -6.69 -17.88 -2.19
N PHE A 161 -6.18 -16.74 -2.68
CA PHE A 161 -5.43 -15.76 -1.90
C PHE A 161 -6.07 -14.36 -1.95
N PRO A 162 -7.35 -14.23 -1.55
CA PRO A 162 -8.07 -12.96 -1.64
C PRO A 162 -7.41 -11.86 -0.78
N ARG A 163 -6.81 -12.22 0.35
CA ARG A 163 -6.15 -11.27 1.26
C ARG A 163 -4.89 -10.62 0.65
N GLN A 164 -4.10 -11.36 -0.11
CA GLN A 164 -2.82 -10.89 -0.63
C GLN A 164 -2.98 -10.12 -1.94
N LEU A 165 -3.86 -10.61 -2.83
CA LEU A 165 -4.00 -10.10 -4.18
C LEU A 165 -5.11 -9.06 -4.30
N LEU A 166 -6.26 -9.24 -3.64
CA LEU A 166 -7.33 -8.26 -3.75
C LEU A 166 -7.04 -6.99 -2.94
N VAL A 167 -7.48 -5.88 -3.52
CA VAL A 167 -7.57 -4.57 -2.88
C VAL A 167 -8.78 -4.55 -1.94
N ARG A 168 -8.73 -3.75 -0.87
CA ARG A 168 -9.78 -3.65 0.17
C ARG A 168 -11.19 -3.42 -0.40
N HIS A 169 -11.30 -2.70 -1.50
CA HIS A 169 -12.57 -2.40 -2.20
C HIS A 169 -13.30 -3.62 -2.76
N PHE A 170 -12.59 -4.73 -2.98
CA PHE A 170 -13.17 -5.97 -3.51
C PHE A 170 -13.55 -6.97 -2.42
N TRP A 171 -13.23 -6.69 -1.16
CA TRP A 171 -13.58 -7.56 -0.03
C TRP A 171 -15.01 -7.32 0.45
N THR A 172 -15.70 -8.40 0.77
CA THR A 172 -17.00 -8.30 1.47
C THR A 172 -16.82 -7.72 2.88
N PRO A 173 -17.85 -7.09 3.47
CA PRO A 173 -17.74 -6.53 4.82
C PRO A 173 -17.30 -7.56 5.87
N LYS A 174 -17.79 -8.79 5.78
CA LYS A 174 -17.39 -9.91 6.66
C LYS A 174 -15.92 -10.29 6.48
N GLN A 175 -15.44 -10.36 5.24
CA GLN A 175 -14.02 -10.62 4.96
C GLN A 175 -13.12 -9.48 5.44
N GLN A 176 -13.60 -8.22 5.37
CA GLN A 176 -12.81 -7.09 5.87
C GLN A 176 -12.54 -7.22 7.37
N THR A 177 -13.55 -7.54 8.17
CA THR A 177 -13.35 -7.74 9.62
C THR A 177 -12.46 -8.93 9.91
N GLU A 178 -12.73 -10.08 9.27
CA GLU A 178 -11.94 -11.30 9.47
C GLU A 178 -10.47 -11.09 9.10
N PHE A 179 -10.18 -10.43 7.97
CA PHE A 179 -8.80 -10.18 7.57
C PHE A 179 -8.10 -9.19 8.49
N LEU A 180 -8.79 -8.17 9.01
CA LEU A 180 -8.24 -7.28 10.03
C LEU A 180 -7.89 -8.04 11.31
N ASP A 181 -8.75 -8.95 11.76
CA ASP A 181 -8.46 -9.77 12.94
C ASP A 181 -7.25 -10.69 12.69
N ILE A 182 -7.12 -11.29 11.50
CA ILE A 182 -5.95 -12.11 11.16
C ILE A 182 -4.67 -11.25 11.09
N TYR A 183 -4.71 -10.06 10.52
CA TYR A 183 -3.55 -9.17 10.50
C TYR A 183 -3.14 -8.75 11.93
N HIS A 184 -4.12 -8.44 12.78
CA HIS A 184 -3.85 -8.10 14.17
C HIS A 184 -3.27 -9.29 14.96
N THR A 185 -3.74 -10.52 14.74
CA THR A 185 -3.13 -11.70 15.38
C THR A 185 -1.68 -11.91 14.93
N LEU A 186 -1.36 -11.72 13.65
CA LEU A 186 0.01 -11.76 13.14
C LEU A 186 0.90 -10.68 13.76
N GLN A 187 0.38 -9.47 13.94
CA GLN A 187 1.07 -8.39 14.64
C GLN A 187 1.35 -8.79 16.10
N ARG A 188 0.33 -9.30 16.81
CA ARG A 188 0.45 -9.71 18.22
C ARG A 188 1.44 -10.86 18.44
N GLN A 189 1.57 -11.79 17.50
CA GLN A 189 2.57 -12.86 17.56
C GLN A 189 4.01 -12.35 17.66
N SER A 190 4.30 -11.15 17.12
CA SER A 190 5.64 -10.55 17.18
C SER A 190 5.93 -9.75 18.45
N HIS A 191 4.90 -9.41 19.25
CA HIS A 191 5.04 -8.62 20.46
C HIS A 191 5.96 -9.25 21.53
N PRO A 192 5.83 -10.54 21.90
CA PRO A 192 6.71 -11.13 22.90
C PRO A 192 8.18 -11.11 22.45
N GLU A 193 8.44 -11.37 21.16
CA GLU A 193 9.79 -11.34 20.62
C GLU A 193 10.41 -9.94 20.67
N ILE A 194 9.62 -8.89 20.47
CA ILE A 194 10.06 -7.49 20.62
C ILE A 194 10.40 -7.18 22.08
N LEU A 195 9.58 -7.64 23.03
CA LEU A 195 9.82 -7.46 24.47
C LEU A 195 11.09 -8.20 24.92
N THR A 196 11.28 -9.46 24.49
CA THR A 196 12.51 -10.20 24.76
C THR A 196 13.73 -9.52 24.15
N CYS A 197 13.65 -9.02 22.90
CA CYS A 197 14.75 -8.26 22.30
C CYS A 197 15.07 -6.98 23.08
N LEU A 198 14.05 -6.26 23.58
CA LEU A 198 14.24 -5.09 24.42
C LEU A 198 14.96 -5.46 25.71
N GLU A 199 14.51 -6.50 26.42
CA GLU A 199 15.12 -6.99 27.66
C GLU A 199 16.58 -7.40 27.50
N MET A 200 16.90 -8.12 26.43
CA MET A 200 18.29 -8.48 26.11
C MET A 200 19.16 -7.24 25.83
N THR A 201 18.55 -6.12 25.45
CA THR A 201 19.23 -4.88 25.12
C THR A 201 19.39 -3.95 26.35
N ILE A 202 18.57 -4.11 27.39
CA ILE A 202 18.61 -3.31 28.64
C ILE A 202 20.02 -3.26 29.25
N PRO A 203 20.77 -4.36 29.40
CA PRO A 203 22.11 -4.32 30.01
C PRO A 203 23.13 -3.49 29.23
N ALA A 204 22.92 -3.30 27.93
CA ALA A 204 23.82 -2.52 27.07
C ALA A 204 23.57 -1.00 27.14
N ILE A 205 22.59 -0.55 27.92
CA ILE A 205 22.28 0.88 28.13
C ILE A 205 23.21 1.45 29.20
N SER A 206 24.00 2.45 28.82
CA SER A 206 25.01 3.08 29.69
C SER A 206 24.39 3.76 30.92
N ASP A 207 23.29 4.49 30.74
CA ASP A 207 22.61 5.23 31.81
C ASP A 207 21.80 4.28 32.72
N ALA A 208 22.10 4.31 34.02
CA ALA A 208 21.46 3.46 35.02
C ALA A 208 19.99 3.86 35.29
N GLY A 209 19.65 5.15 35.27
CA GLY A 209 18.29 5.64 35.48
C GLY A 209 17.39 5.24 34.32
N LEU A 210 17.85 5.46 33.10
CA LEU A 210 17.14 5.03 31.88
C LEU A 210 16.97 3.51 31.81
N ARG A 211 17.99 2.75 32.23
CA ARG A 211 17.92 1.28 32.32
C ARG A 211 16.84 0.82 33.28
N TRP A 212 16.78 1.43 34.47
CA TRP A 212 15.75 1.15 35.45
C TRP A 212 14.35 1.49 34.92
N HIS A 213 14.18 2.67 34.31
CA HIS A 213 12.90 3.08 33.73
C HIS A 213 12.42 2.14 32.62
N LEU A 214 13.30 1.71 31.71
CA LEU A 214 12.93 0.78 30.64
C LEU A 214 12.53 -0.59 31.22
N THR A 215 13.26 -1.06 32.22
CA THR A 215 12.93 -2.32 32.94
C THR A 215 11.57 -2.23 33.60
N GLU A 216 11.27 -1.12 34.26
CA GLU A 216 9.98 -0.88 34.90
C GLU A 216 8.83 -0.86 33.91
N VAL A 217 9.00 -0.22 32.75
CA VAL A 217 7.99 -0.23 31.67
C VAL A 217 7.78 -1.64 31.13
N CYS A 218 8.85 -2.43 30.92
CA CYS A 218 8.73 -3.84 30.53
C CYS A 218 7.99 -4.68 31.58
N ASN A 219 8.31 -4.50 32.87
CA ASN A 219 7.64 -5.20 33.97
C ASN A 219 6.14 -4.85 34.03
N LYS A 220 5.78 -3.57 33.91
CA LYS A 220 4.38 -3.12 33.81
C LYS A 220 3.64 -3.86 32.70
N ILE A 221 4.27 -4.01 31.54
CA ILE A 221 3.69 -4.72 30.40
C ILE A 221 3.47 -6.21 30.71
N HIS A 222 4.44 -6.88 31.34
CA HIS A 222 4.29 -8.28 31.76
C HIS A 222 3.19 -8.47 32.81
N HIS A 223 3.03 -7.51 33.71
CA HIS A 223 1.96 -7.51 34.72
C HIS A 223 0.58 -7.12 34.17
N GLY A 224 0.47 -6.85 32.87
CA GLY A 224 -0.80 -6.49 32.24
C GLY A 224 -1.24 -5.04 32.48
N THR A 225 -0.36 -4.18 33.01
CA THR A 225 -0.67 -2.76 33.21
C THR A 225 -0.24 -1.95 31.98
N GLN A 226 -1.01 -0.91 31.66
CA GLN A 226 -0.68 0.01 30.57
C GLN A 226 0.28 1.08 31.11
N PRO A 227 1.46 1.27 30.50
CA PRO A 227 2.37 2.34 30.90
C PRO A 227 1.76 3.72 30.62
N ALA A 228 1.99 4.68 31.53
CA ALA A 228 1.53 6.04 31.35
C ALA A 228 2.28 6.73 30.20
N VAL A 229 1.67 7.75 29.59
CA VAL A 229 2.30 8.55 28.53
C VAL A 229 3.66 9.08 29.00
N ASN A 230 3.72 9.69 30.19
CA ASN A 230 4.96 10.26 30.73
C ASN A 230 6.06 9.22 30.95
N ASP A 231 5.72 7.99 31.33
CA ASP A 231 6.69 6.89 31.50
C ASP A 231 7.35 6.55 30.16
N ILE A 232 6.57 6.54 29.07
CA ILE A 232 7.08 6.28 27.72
C ILE A 232 7.93 7.46 27.23
N LEU A 233 7.52 8.69 27.51
CA LEU A 233 8.25 9.89 27.11
C LEU A 233 9.61 10.01 27.81
N ALA A 234 9.75 9.49 29.03
CA ALA A 234 11.03 9.41 29.73
C ALA A 234 12.04 8.52 29.00
N LEU A 235 11.59 7.56 28.17
CA LEU A 235 12.47 6.65 27.44
C LEU A 235 13.07 7.24 26.15
N ARG A 236 12.67 8.44 25.71
CA ARG A 236 13.11 9.04 24.43
C ARG A 236 14.62 9.01 24.24
N GLU A 237 15.37 9.32 25.30
CA GLU A 237 16.83 9.37 25.26
C GLU A 237 17.45 7.99 25.00
N CYS A 238 16.84 6.90 25.50
CA CYS A 238 17.28 5.52 25.21
C CYS A 238 17.27 5.20 23.72
N PHE A 239 16.27 5.73 23.01
CA PHE A 239 16.01 5.43 21.60
C PHE A 239 16.71 6.40 20.64
N SER A 240 17.29 7.48 21.15
CA SER A 240 18.08 8.45 20.36
C SER A 240 19.48 7.94 20.02
N ASN A 241 20.03 7.07 20.87
CA ASN A 241 21.42 6.63 20.82
C ASN A 241 21.52 5.10 20.68
N ARG A 242 22.75 4.60 20.55
CA ARG A 242 23.00 3.15 20.69
C ARG A 242 22.52 2.69 22.07
N PRO A 243 21.94 1.49 22.19
CA PRO A 243 21.75 0.46 21.15
C PRO A 243 20.40 0.53 20.39
N LEU A 244 19.43 1.35 20.83
CA LEU A 244 18.05 1.31 20.33
C LEU A 244 17.74 2.32 19.20
N ASP A 245 18.72 3.11 18.77
CA ASP A 245 18.62 3.94 17.55
C ASP A 245 18.28 3.08 16.31
N MET A 246 17.49 3.65 15.39
CA MET A 246 17.10 3.03 14.13
C MET A 246 18.26 2.46 13.30
N ASN A 247 19.45 3.04 13.37
CA ASN A 247 20.62 2.57 12.63
C ASN A 247 21.42 1.48 13.36
N HIS A 248 21.07 1.16 14.60
CA HIS A 248 21.79 0.20 15.42
C HIS A 248 20.93 -0.97 15.89
N LEU A 249 19.62 -0.94 15.58
CA LEU A 249 18.72 -2.07 15.84
C LEU A 249 19.27 -3.37 15.27
N GLN A 250 19.24 -4.41 16.10
CA GLN A 250 19.66 -5.76 15.77
C GLN A 250 18.74 -6.39 14.72
N THR A 251 19.25 -7.34 13.96
CA THR A 251 18.50 -7.99 12.86
C THR A 251 17.25 -8.72 13.36
N LEU A 252 17.31 -9.37 14.53
CA LEU A 252 16.15 -10.04 15.14
C LEU A 252 15.05 -9.02 15.44
N GLN A 253 15.40 -7.92 16.11
CA GLN A 253 14.49 -6.82 16.43
C GLN A 253 13.90 -6.17 15.17
N LEU A 254 14.68 -5.93 14.11
CA LEU A 254 14.18 -5.41 12.83
C LEU A 254 13.14 -6.36 12.18
N LYS A 255 13.39 -7.67 12.22
CA LYS A 255 12.44 -8.68 11.71
C LYS A 255 11.17 -8.77 12.56
N ALA A 256 11.28 -8.60 13.86
CA ALA A 256 10.13 -8.56 14.76
C ALA A 256 9.29 -7.29 14.57
N LEU A 257 9.92 -6.12 14.54
CA LEU A 257 9.26 -4.83 14.28
C LEU A 257 8.62 -4.77 12.90
N SER A 258 9.26 -5.35 11.87
CA SER A 258 8.65 -5.40 10.54
C SER A 258 7.39 -6.27 10.49
N ARG A 259 7.34 -7.40 11.20
CA ARG A 259 6.10 -8.17 11.37
C ARG A 259 5.04 -7.39 12.13
N ALA A 260 5.42 -6.72 13.23
CA ALA A 260 4.50 -5.88 13.99
C ALA A 260 3.87 -4.78 13.12
N MET A 261 4.64 -4.16 12.23
CA MET A 261 4.14 -3.13 11.31
C MET A 261 3.49 -3.68 10.03
N LEU A 262 3.26 -4.99 9.94
CA LEU A 262 2.70 -5.68 8.77
C LEU A 262 3.51 -5.42 7.48
N LEU A 263 4.83 -5.29 7.61
CA LEU A 263 5.79 -5.19 6.52
C LEU A 263 6.40 -6.58 6.21
N THR A 264 7.01 -6.72 5.03
CA THR A 264 7.65 -7.98 4.60
C THR A 264 8.96 -8.23 5.38
N PRO A 265 9.05 -9.26 6.24
CA PRO A 265 10.21 -9.47 7.11
C PRO A 265 11.38 -10.21 6.45
N HIS A 266 11.17 -10.80 5.27
CA HIS A 266 12.15 -11.64 4.57
C HIS A 266 13.18 -10.86 3.74
N LEU A 267 13.21 -9.53 3.86
CA LEU A 267 14.16 -8.70 3.12
C LEU A 267 15.52 -8.65 3.84
N PRO A 268 16.61 -8.35 3.12
CA PRO A 268 17.91 -8.05 3.72
C PRO A 268 17.83 -6.94 4.79
N PRO A 269 18.66 -6.97 5.86
CA PRO A 269 18.54 -6.06 7.01
C PRO A 269 18.59 -4.57 6.64
N PHE A 270 19.44 -4.17 5.69
CA PHE A 270 19.54 -2.77 5.26
C PHE A 270 18.26 -2.27 4.57
N LEU A 271 17.61 -3.12 3.77
CA LEU A 271 16.32 -2.79 3.14
C LEU A 271 15.19 -2.78 4.18
N LEU A 272 15.17 -3.74 5.11
CA LEU A 272 14.21 -3.74 6.21
C LEU A 272 14.29 -2.45 7.01
N ARG A 273 15.50 -2.03 7.38
CA ARG A 273 15.75 -0.80 8.12
C ARG A 273 15.26 0.43 7.35
N SER A 274 15.60 0.55 6.06
CA SER A 274 15.14 1.66 5.22
C SER A 274 13.61 1.68 5.11
N ARG A 275 12.97 0.51 4.91
CA ARG A 275 11.50 0.40 4.83
C ARG A 275 10.83 0.75 6.15
N LEU A 276 11.36 0.28 7.28
CA LEU A 276 10.87 0.64 8.61
C LEU A 276 11.03 2.13 8.87
N LYS A 277 12.19 2.71 8.57
CA LYS A 277 12.43 4.15 8.72
C LYS A 277 11.43 4.96 7.89
N ASN A 278 11.26 4.63 6.61
CA ASN A 278 10.31 5.31 5.74
C ASN A 278 8.85 5.13 6.18
N HIS A 279 8.49 3.94 6.65
CA HIS A 279 7.14 3.68 7.15
C HIS A 279 6.86 4.47 8.44
N THR A 280 7.82 4.53 9.35
CA THR A 280 7.74 5.27 10.61
C THR A 280 7.69 6.77 10.39
N THR A 281 8.49 7.31 9.46
CA THR A 281 8.46 8.74 9.13
C THR A 281 7.12 9.14 8.51
N VAL A 282 6.54 8.28 7.66
CA VAL A 282 5.18 8.51 7.13
C VAL A 282 4.14 8.51 8.24
N ILE A 283 4.21 7.57 9.19
CA ILE A 283 3.29 7.55 10.36
C ILE A 283 3.48 8.81 11.21
N HIS A 284 4.72 9.20 11.52
CA HIS A 284 4.99 10.40 12.32
C HIS A 284 4.49 11.68 11.64
N GLN A 285 4.64 11.79 10.33
CA GLN A 285 4.12 12.93 9.57
C GLN A 285 2.58 12.92 9.55
N LEU A 286 1.96 11.73 9.45
CA LEU A 286 0.51 11.58 9.58
C LEU A 286 0.03 11.97 10.98
N ASP A 287 0.76 11.59 12.03
CA ASP A 287 0.46 11.96 13.43
C ASP A 287 0.49 13.48 13.60
N LYS A 288 1.52 14.16 13.08
CA LYS A 288 1.60 15.63 13.09
C LYS A 288 0.45 16.30 12.33
N ALA A 289 0.07 15.75 11.17
CA ALA A 289 -1.07 16.27 10.41
C ALA A 289 -2.41 16.02 11.12
N LEU A 290 -2.54 14.87 11.80
CA LEU A 290 -3.71 14.50 12.57
C LEU A 290 -3.88 15.37 13.82
N ALA A 291 -2.78 15.67 14.52
CA ALA A 291 -2.77 16.59 15.65
C ALA A 291 -3.21 18.01 15.24
N LYS A 292 -2.82 18.47 14.04
CA LYS A 292 -3.26 19.76 13.48
C LYS A 292 -4.75 19.77 13.10
N LEU A 293 -5.27 18.66 12.61
CA LEU A 293 -6.69 18.52 12.26
C LEU A 293 -7.57 18.45 13.52
N GLY A 294 -7.08 17.78 14.56
CA GLY A 294 -7.84 17.49 15.79
C GLY A 294 -8.63 16.18 15.69
N ILE A 295 -8.76 15.50 16.84
CA ILE A 295 -9.44 14.20 16.93
C ILE A 295 -10.97 14.34 16.82
N GLY A 296 -11.52 15.50 17.22
CA GLY A 296 -12.95 15.79 17.17
C GLY A 296 -13.50 15.86 15.74
N GLU A 297 -12.69 16.28 14.78
CA GLU A 297 -13.05 16.41 13.35
C GLU A 297 -13.06 15.07 12.60
N LEU A 298 -12.64 13.98 13.26
CA LEU A 298 -12.56 12.65 12.67
C LEU A 298 -13.88 11.91 12.80
N THR A 299 -14.30 11.32 11.68
CA THR A 299 -15.42 10.36 11.68
C THR A 299 -15.07 9.10 12.47
N ALA A 300 -16.09 8.39 12.97
CA ALA A 300 -15.93 7.13 13.69
C ALA A 300 -15.04 6.11 12.95
N GLN A 301 -15.22 6.02 11.62
CA GLN A 301 -14.44 5.13 10.78
C GLN A 301 -12.98 5.58 10.63
N GLU A 302 -12.74 6.89 10.49
CA GLU A 302 -11.38 7.45 10.46
C GLU A 302 -10.65 7.17 11.76
N VAL A 303 -11.29 7.39 12.92
CA VAL A 303 -10.71 7.08 14.25
C VAL A 303 -10.33 5.61 14.35
N LYS A 304 -11.25 4.69 14.02
CA LYS A 304 -10.96 3.25 14.06
C LYS A 304 -9.81 2.88 13.12
N SER A 305 -9.79 3.41 11.91
CA SER A 305 -8.71 3.13 10.95
C SER A 305 -7.35 3.70 11.40
N ALA A 306 -7.35 4.87 12.04
CA ALA A 306 -6.16 5.51 12.58
C ALA A 306 -5.59 4.69 13.75
N CYS A 307 -6.44 4.20 14.65
CA CYS A 307 -6.03 3.33 15.75
C CYS A 307 -5.44 2.01 15.24
N TYR A 308 -6.11 1.39 14.27
CA TYR A 308 -5.66 0.15 13.65
C TYR A 308 -4.29 0.29 12.97
N LEU A 309 -4.05 1.40 12.27
CA LEU A 309 -2.76 1.67 11.64
C LEU A 309 -1.59 1.68 12.63
N ARG A 310 -1.85 2.08 13.88
CA ARG A 310 -0.86 2.23 14.95
C ARG A 310 -0.77 0.98 15.85
N GLY A 311 -1.52 -0.07 15.52
CA GLY A 311 -1.46 -1.38 16.16
C GLY A 311 -2.50 -1.67 17.23
N LEU A 312 -3.49 -0.79 17.42
CA LEU A 312 -4.64 -1.08 18.27
C LEU A 312 -5.74 -1.80 17.49
N ASN A 313 -6.24 -2.94 17.97
CA ASN A 313 -7.42 -3.56 17.36
C ASN A 313 -8.70 -2.76 17.63
N SER A 314 -9.04 -1.85 16.73
CA SER A 314 -10.22 -0.98 16.85
C SER A 314 -11.54 -1.62 16.41
N THR A 315 -11.53 -2.86 15.92
CA THR A 315 -12.76 -3.54 15.46
C THR A 315 -13.75 -3.73 16.62
N HIS A 316 -13.24 -4.10 17.79
CA HIS A 316 -14.04 -4.45 18.97
C HIS A 316 -14.04 -3.38 20.08
N ILE A 317 -13.38 -2.25 19.88
CA ILE A 317 -13.28 -1.19 20.89
C ILE A 317 -14.30 -0.10 20.58
N ALA A 318 -14.93 0.43 21.64
CA ALA A 318 -15.84 1.58 21.55
C ALA A 318 -15.10 2.81 20.98
N GLU A 319 -15.83 3.62 20.21
CA GLU A 319 -15.26 4.77 19.51
C GLU A 319 -14.63 5.81 20.46
N GLU A 320 -15.28 6.06 21.59
CA GLU A 320 -14.83 7.03 22.58
C GLU A 320 -13.48 6.64 23.19
N ARG A 321 -13.31 5.35 23.54
CA ARG A 321 -12.02 4.79 23.98
C ARG A 321 -10.96 4.87 22.89
N CYS A 322 -11.32 4.60 21.63
CA CYS A 322 -10.41 4.77 20.51
C CYS A 322 -9.92 6.23 20.40
N ARG A 323 -10.79 7.22 20.63
CA ARG A 323 -10.39 8.64 20.63
C ARG A 323 -9.44 8.97 21.77
N THR A 324 -9.71 8.50 22.99
CA THR A 324 -8.81 8.71 24.14
C THR A 324 -7.44 8.10 23.88
N TRP A 325 -7.41 6.83 23.45
CA TRP A 325 -6.16 6.15 23.10
C TRP A 325 -5.39 6.87 21.99
N LEU A 326 -6.08 7.32 20.94
CA LEU A 326 -5.47 8.06 19.84
C LEU A 326 -4.91 9.40 20.32
N GLY A 327 -5.56 10.06 21.27
CA GLY A 327 -5.05 11.27 21.92
C GLY A 327 -3.75 11.03 22.67
N GLU A 328 -3.71 10.00 23.51
CA GLU A 328 -2.51 9.60 24.25
C GLU A 328 -1.37 9.19 23.29
N TRP A 329 -1.69 8.43 22.23
CA TRP A 329 -0.72 8.10 21.18
C TRP A 329 -0.14 9.36 20.54
N LEU A 330 -1.00 10.32 20.17
CA LEU A 330 -0.56 11.56 19.50
C LEU A 330 0.31 12.43 20.41
N GLN A 331 0.03 12.47 21.71
CA GLN A 331 0.90 13.13 22.70
C GLN A 331 2.31 12.52 22.66
N ILE A 332 2.41 11.19 22.60
CA ILE A 332 3.68 10.49 22.46
C ILE A 332 4.30 10.83 21.12
N SER A 333 3.67 10.45 20.02
CA SER A 333 4.25 10.54 18.67
C SER A 333 4.68 11.95 18.31
N CYS A 334 3.84 12.97 18.55
CA CYS A 334 4.13 14.34 18.14
C CYS A 334 5.28 14.98 18.94
N SER A 335 5.56 14.46 20.13
CA SER A 335 6.68 14.92 20.96
C SER A 335 8.04 14.35 20.53
N LEU A 336 8.07 13.30 19.69
CA LEU A 336 9.29 12.63 19.28
C LEU A 336 10.03 13.37 18.16
N LYS A 337 11.36 13.39 18.28
CA LYS A 337 12.28 13.84 17.22
C LYS A 337 12.53 12.74 16.19
N GLU A 338 13.13 13.09 15.05
CA GLU A 338 13.44 12.11 14.01
C GLU A 338 14.44 11.02 14.45
N ALA A 339 15.37 11.37 15.35
CA ALA A 339 16.31 10.41 15.94
C ALA A 339 15.63 9.41 16.88
N GLU A 340 14.50 9.79 17.48
CA GLU A 340 13.76 9.02 18.48
C GLU A 340 12.68 8.12 17.84
N LEU A 341 12.58 8.06 16.51
CA LEU A 341 11.50 7.35 15.82
C LEU A 341 11.53 5.83 16.03
N SER A 342 12.64 5.26 16.47
CA SER A 342 12.65 3.87 16.92
C SER A 342 11.70 3.67 18.10
N LEU A 343 11.55 4.64 19.02
CA LEU A 343 10.56 4.57 20.10
C LEU A 343 9.14 4.47 19.55
N LEU A 344 8.79 5.20 18.48
CA LEU A 344 7.46 5.11 17.86
C LEU A 344 7.15 3.70 17.35
N LEU A 345 8.15 2.99 16.81
CA LEU A 345 8.01 1.59 16.40
C LEU A 345 7.74 0.67 17.59
N HIS A 346 8.49 0.85 18.68
CA HIS A 346 8.34 0.05 19.89
C HIS A 346 7.04 0.37 20.63
N ASN A 347 6.57 1.62 20.52
CA ASN A 347 5.34 2.08 21.14
C ASN A 347 4.11 1.29 20.67
N VAL A 348 4.14 0.77 19.44
CA VAL A 348 3.11 -0.17 18.96
C VAL A 348 2.92 -1.34 19.92
N VAL A 349 4.01 -1.87 20.47
CA VAL A 349 3.98 -2.97 21.44
C VAL A 349 3.78 -2.42 22.86
N LEU A 350 4.58 -1.43 23.26
CA LEU A 350 4.58 -0.93 24.63
C LEU A 350 3.23 -0.36 25.05
N PHE A 351 2.53 0.29 24.12
CA PHE A 351 1.27 0.98 24.38
C PHE A 351 0.02 0.18 24.00
N SER A 352 0.09 -0.69 22.97
CA SER A 352 -1.12 -1.38 22.47
C SER A 352 -1.35 -2.78 23.06
N THR A 353 -0.33 -3.41 23.66
CA THR A 353 -0.42 -4.80 24.17
C THR A 353 -1.48 -4.99 25.26
N ASN A 354 -1.47 -4.09 26.24
CA ASN A 354 -2.33 -4.13 27.42
C ASN A 354 -3.47 -3.13 27.37
N TYR A 355 -3.70 -2.50 26.21
CA TYR A 355 -4.91 -1.71 26.00
C TYR A 355 -6.10 -2.66 25.87
N LEU A 356 -6.46 -3.26 27.00
CA LEU A 356 -7.67 -4.03 27.15
C LEU A 356 -8.81 -3.03 27.01
N GLY A 357 -9.57 -3.18 25.92
CA GLY A 357 -10.98 -2.83 25.99
C GLY A 357 -11.54 -3.67 27.13
N THR A 358 -11.62 -3.10 28.34
CA THR A 358 -12.29 -3.72 29.47
C THR A 358 -13.66 -4.14 28.95
N ARG A 359 -13.83 -5.45 28.74
CA ARG A 359 -15.13 -6.08 28.71
C ARG A 359 -15.71 -5.79 30.09
N ARG A 360 -16.52 -4.73 30.15
CA ARG A 360 -17.68 -4.74 31.02
C ARG A 360 -18.86 -4.97 30.11
#